data_AF-A0A7H4P2V6-F1
#
_entry.id   AF-A0A7H4P2V6-F1
#
_cell.length_a   1.000
_cell.length_b   1.000
_cell.length_c   1.000
_cell.angle_alpha   90.00
_cell.angle_beta   90.00
_cell.angle_gamma   90.00
#
_symmetry.space_group_name_H-M   'P 1'
#
loop_
_entity.id
_entity.type
_entity.pdbx_description
1 polymer ?
#
loop_
_entity_poly.entity_id
_entity_poly.type
_entity_poly.pdbx_seq_one_letter_code
_entity_poly.pdbx_strand_id
1 'polypeptide(L)' 'MDDKQRYQRGMEVRRKVLGDVHVDKTLQKLTPLNEEFQDFITRYAWGRPGPGRGSITILAA' A
#
# COMPACT_ATOMS: atom_id res chain seq x y z
N MET A 1 -3.27 10.14 -14.56
CA MET A 1 -2.88 9.86 -13.17
C MET A 1 -1.51 9.23 -13.23
N ASP A 2 -0.49 9.99 -12.85
CA ASP A 2 0.88 9.50 -12.73
C ASP A 2 0.99 8.39 -11.69
N ASP A 3 1.89 7.44 -11.91
CA ASP A 3 2.16 6.33 -10.99
C ASP A 3 2.55 6.82 -9.60
N LYS A 4 3.25 7.96 -9.52
CA LYS A 4 3.56 8.65 -8.25
C LYS A 4 2.29 9.06 -7.49
N GLN A 5 1.26 9.55 -8.18
CA GLN A 5 0.00 9.94 -7.53
C GLN A 5 -0.77 8.71 -7.01
N ARG A 6 -0.75 7.61 -7.77
CA ARG A 6 -1.35 6.34 -7.34
C ARG A 6 -0.64 5.76 -6.13
N TYR A 7 0.70 5.84 -6.11
CA TYR A 7 1.50 5.41 -4.97
C TYR A 7 1.18 6.21 -3.71
N GLN A 8 1.17 7.56 -3.78
CA GLN A 8 0.86 8.41 -2.63
C GLN A 8 -0.53 8.13 -2.07
N ARG A 9 -1.53 8.04 -2.96
CA ARG A 9 -2.90 7.67 -2.58
C ARG A 9 -2.96 6.28 -1.94
N GLY A 10 -2.21 5.33 -2.49
CA GLY A 10 -2.10 3.99 -1.93
C GLY A 10 -1.48 3.97 -0.55
N MET A 11 -0.43 4.76 -0.32
CA MET A 11 0.19 4.91 1.00
C MET A 11 -0.78 5.48 2.04
N GLU A 12 -1.60 6.47 1.68
CA GLU A 12 -2.63 7.01 2.58
C GLU A 12 -3.67 5.95 2.97
N VAL A 13 -4.19 5.18 2.01
CA VAL A 13 -5.18 4.13 2.28
C VAL A 13 -4.54 3.01 3.10
N ARG A 14 -3.33 2.59 2.73
CA ARG A 14 -2.57 1.56 3.44
C ARG A 14 -2.34 1.93 4.90
N ARG A 15 -1.98 3.19 5.20
CA ARG A 15 -1.81 3.71 6.57
C ARG A 15 -3.13 3.80 7.32
N LYS A 16 -4.23 4.19 6.67
CA LYS A 16 -5.57 4.20 7.30
C LYS A 16 -6.06 2.81 7.69
N VAL A 17 -5.70 1.77 6.93
CA VAL A 17 -6.16 0.39 7.18
C VAL A 17 -5.24 -0.37 8.14
N LEU A 18 -3.91 -0.27 7.95
CA LEU A 18 -2.93 -1.04 8.74
C LEU A 18 -2.31 -0.26 9.90
N GLY A 19 -2.44 1.06 9.90
CA GLY A 19 -1.79 1.95 10.87
C GLY A 19 -0.34 2.28 10.51
N ASP A 20 0.11 3.48 10.93
CA ASP A 20 1.46 3.99 10.62
C ASP A 20 2.58 3.06 11.14
N VAL A 21 2.45 2.56 12.37
CA VAL A 21 3.45 1.68 13.00
C VAL A 21 3.69 0.40 12.20
N HIS A 22 2.63 -0.19 11.63
CA HIS A 22 2.77 -1.39 10.81
C HIS A 22 3.44 -1.06 9.48
N VAL A 23 2.99 -0.01 8.81
CA VAL A 23 3.55 0.42 7.52
C VAL A 23 5.03 0.76 7.66
N ASP A 24 5.43 1.49 8.70
CA ASP A 24 6.83 1.85 8.93
C ASP A 24 7.71 0.62 9.22
N LYS A 25 7.19 -0.37 9.97
CA LYS A 25 7.89 -1.67 10.16
C LYS A 25 8.05 -2.42 8.83
N THR A 26 7.06 -2.40 7.95
CA THR A 26 7.19 -3.02 6.63
C THR A 26 8.21 -2.31 5.77
N LEU A 27 8.22 -0.96 5.78
CA LEU A 27 9.18 -0.16 5.02
C LEU A 27 10.63 -0.39 5.51
N GLN A 28 10.83 -0.54 6.82
CA GLN A 28 12.15 -0.86 7.39
C GLN A 28 12.65 -2.26 7.03
N LYS A 29 11.74 -3.18 6.71
CA LYS A 29 12.07 -4.57 6.31
C LYS A 29 12.10 -4.75 4.79
N LEU A 30 12.13 -3.65 4.02
CA LEU A 30 12.29 -3.74 2.58
C LEU A 30 13.65 -4.32 2.24
N THR A 31 13.63 -5.25 1.30
CA THR A 31 14.79 -5.85 0.68
C THR A 31 14.66 -5.70 -0.82
N PRO A 32 15.76 -5.77 -1.59
CA PRO A 32 15.70 -5.66 -3.05
C PRO A 32 14.75 -6.69 -3.70
N LEU A 33 14.54 -7.84 -3.03
CA LEU A 33 13.62 -8.89 -3.49
C LEU A 33 12.15 -8.49 -3.37
N ASN A 34 11.78 -7.72 -2.33
CA ASN A 34 10.38 -7.41 -2.02
C ASN A 34 9.98 -5.97 -2.33
N GLU A 35 10.94 -5.10 -2.65
CA GLU A 35 10.72 -3.67 -2.93
C GLU A 35 9.74 -3.47 -4.11
N GLU A 36 10.00 -4.10 -5.24
CA GLU A 36 9.16 -3.98 -6.43
C GLU A 36 7.73 -4.48 -6.18
N PHE A 37 7.60 -5.57 -5.42
CA PHE A 37 6.30 -6.13 -5.05
C PHE A 37 5.52 -5.20 -4.11
N GLN A 38 6.19 -4.57 -3.16
CA GLN A 38 5.57 -3.61 -2.24
C GLN A 38 5.14 -2.32 -2.96
N ASP A 39 5.94 -1.86 -3.92
CA ASP A 39 5.58 -0.73 -4.78
C ASP A 39 4.36 -1.06 -5.67
N PHE A 40 4.36 -2.24 -6.29
CA PHE A 40 3.24 -2.72 -7.10
C PHE A 40 1.94 -2.79 -6.28
N ILE A 41 1.94 -3.44 -5.11
CA ILE A 41 0.76 -3.50 -4.24
C ILE A 41 0.30 -2.10 -3.84
N THR A 42 1.23 -1.21 -3.50
CA THR A 42 0.93 0.18 -3.12
C THR A 42 0.22 0.93 -4.24
N ARG A 43 0.70 0.82 -5.48
CA ARG A 43 0.06 1.49 -6.64
C ARG A 43 -1.28 0.87 -7.04
N TYR A 44 -1.39 -0.46 -7.06
CA TYR A 44 -2.51 -1.15 -7.69
C TYR A 44 -3.59 -1.63 -6.72
N ALA A 45 -3.22 -2.19 -5.57
CA ALA A 45 -4.18 -2.64 -4.58
C ALA A 45 -4.70 -1.48 -3.72
N TRP A 46 -3.80 -0.57 -3.33
CA TRP A 46 -4.15 0.57 -2.47
C TRP A 46 -4.43 1.87 -3.24
N GLY A 47 -3.73 2.10 -4.36
CA GLY A 47 -3.82 3.34 -5.14
C GLY A 47 -5.04 3.44 -6.07
N ARG A 48 -5.78 2.35 -6.26
CA ARG A 48 -6.99 2.34 -7.09
C ARG A 48 -8.16 2.93 -6.30
N PRO A 49 -9.00 3.83 -6.87
CA PRO A 49 -10.23 4.24 -6.23
C PRO A 49 -11.11 3.00 -6.06
N GLY A 50 -11.21 2.50 -4.82
CA GLY A 50 -11.99 1.31 -4.53
C GLY A 50 -13.47 1.52 -4.86
N PRO A 51 -14.19 0.49 -5.33
CA PRO A 51 -15.65 0.52 -5.26
C PRO A 51 -16.03 0.66 -3.78
N GLY A 52 -17.03 1.48 -3.49
CA GLY A 52 -17.35 1.90 -2.11
C GLY A 52 -17.44 0.75 -1.09
N ARG A 53 -17.03 1.06 0.15
CA ARG A 53 -17.04 0.22 1.35
C ARG A 53 -16.48 -1.20 1.17
N GLY A 54 -15.16 -1.30 1.17
CA GLY A 54 -14.47 -2.57 1.27
C GLY A 54 -13.05 -2.43 0.79
N SER A 55 -12.21 -1.74 1.57
CA SER A 55 -10.76 -1.76 1.38
C SER A 55 -10.33 -3.23 1.26
N ILE A 56 -9.60 -3.55 0.20
CA ILE A 56 -8.98 -4.86 0.00
C ILE A 56 -8.13 -5.15 1.24
N THR A 57 -8.70 -5.91 2.17
CA THR A 57 -7.99 -6.42 3.33
C THR A 57 -7.29 -7.68 2.84
N ILE A 58 -6.21 -7.50 2.08
CA ILE A 58 -5.26 -8.60 1.93
C ILE A 58 -4.62 -8.71 3.29
N LEU A 59 -4.94 -9.81 3.97
CA LEU A 59 -4.43 -10.17 5.28
C LEU A 59 -2.97 -9.75 5.43
N ALA A 60 -2.70 -8.99 6.49
CA ALA A 60 -1.37 -8.90 7.06
C ALA A 60 -1.03 -10.30 7.61
N ALA A 61 -0.47 -11.14 6.75
CA ALA A 61 0.27 -12.35 7.11
C ALA A 61 1.76 -12.02 7.03
#